data_AF-A0A7W4AX12-F1
#
_entry.id   AF-A0A7W4AX12-F1
#
_cell.length_a   1.000
_cell.length_b   1.000
_cell.length_c   1.000
_cell.angle_alpha   90.00
_cell.angle_beta   90.00
_cell.angle_gamma   90.00
#
_symmetry.space_group_name_H-M   'P 1'
#
loop_
_entity.id
_entity.type
_entity.pdbx_description
1 polymer ?
#
loop_
_entity_poly.entity_id
_entity_poly.type
_entity_poly.pdbx_seq_one_letter_code
_entity_poly.pdbx_strand_id
1 'polypeptide(L)'
;MGLPRWNLSDNTERKIRIIILIVVALILIYEKFCGMSSTQYPAMYLSVFSLIATFMTNAVQRRYFTYVMEYAQAFRIVAILMTGAFFVIWLLTTYERLNESAMPSHLIYNM
;
A
#
# COMPACT_ATOMS: atom_id res chain seq x y z
N MET A 1 -16.54 -18.18 18.28
CA MET A 1 -16.24 -18.82 16.98
C MET A 1 -15.02 -18.10 16.42
N GLY A 2 -13.87 -18.77 16.35
CA GLY A 2 -12.61 -18.13 15.93
C GLY A 2 -12.61 -17.80 14.44
N LEU A 3 -11.97 -16.69 14.07
CA LEU A 3 -11.87 -16.26 12.66
C LEU A 3 -11.21 -17.36 11.80
N PRO A 4 -11.71 -17.61 10.58
CA PRO A 4 -11.15 -18.63 9.69
C PRO A 4 -9.70 -18.29 9.36
N ARG A 5 -8.78 -19.21 9.66
CA ARG A 5 -7.33 -19.02 9.48
C ARG A 5 -6.91 -19.13 8.02
N TRP A 6 -6.28 -18.09 7.49
CA TRP A 6 -5.59 -18.17 6.19
C TRP A 6 -4.28 -18.93 6.33
N ASN A 7 -4.33 -20.21 5.99
CA ASN A 7 -3.16 -21.09 5.96
C ASN A 7 -2.56 -21.11 4.55
N LEU A 8 -2.03 -19.96 4.11
CA LEU A 8 -1.24 -19.89 2.87
C LEU A 8 0.10 -20.58 3.09
N SER A 9 0.56 -21.33 2.09
CA SER A 9 1.91 -21.93 2.11
C SER A 9 2.97 -20.84 2.24
N ASP A 10 4.00 -21.07 3.07
CA ASP A 10 5.10 -20.11 3.30
C ASP A 10 5.78 -19.65 1.99
N ASN A 11 5.88 -20.54 0.99
CA ASN A 11 6.40 -20.19 -0.33
C ASN A 11 5.51 -19.19 -1.07
N THR A 12 4.19 -19.30 -0.91
CA THR A 12 3.21 -18.41 -1.53
C THR A 12 3.20 -17.06 -0.81
N GLU A 13 3.25 -17.05 0.53
CA GLU A 13 3.40 -15.80 1.30
C GLU A 13 4.67 -15.03 0.92
N ARG A 14 5.79 -15.73 0.77
CA ARG A 14 7.07 -15.11 0.40
C ARG A 14 7.00 -14.50 -1.00
N LYS A 15 6.39 -15.20 -1.97
CA LYS A 15 6.20 -14.66 -3.33
C LYS A 15 5.30 -13.41 -3.33
N ILE A 16 4.16 -13.47 -2.65
CA ILE A 16 3.24 -12.33 -2.52
C ILE A 16 3.95 -11.13 -1.88
N ARG A 17 4.75 -11.37 -0.84
CA ARG A 17 5.55 -10.33 -0.18
C ARG A 17 6.49 -9.63 -1.15
N ILE A 18 7.25 -10.41 -1.91
CA ILE A 18 8.22 -9.87 -2.88
C ILE A 18 7.48 -9.03 -3.93
N ILE A 19 6.36 -9.53 -4.46
CA ILE A 19 5.55 -8.81 -5.44
C ILE A 19 5.06 -7.47 -4.86
N ILE A 20 4.48 -7.47 -3.66
CA ILE A 20 3.99 -6.25 -3.00
C ILE A 20 5.12 -5.25 -2.78
N LEU A 21 6.29 -5.70 -2.30
CA LEU A 21 7.44 -4.82 -2.08
C LEU A 21 7.98 -4.24 -3.39
N ILE A 22 8.01 -5.01 -4.48
CA ILE A 22 8.40 -4.52 -5.80
C ILE A 22 7.42 -3.45 -6.28
N VAL A 23 6.10 -3.68 -6.16
CA VAL A 23 5.08 -2.70 -6.55
C VAL A 23 5.24 -1.40 -5.77
N VAL A 24 5.44 -1.47 -4.46
CA VAL A 24 5.67 -0.28 -3.62
C VAL A 24 6.95 0.44 -4.02
N ALA A 25 8.04 -0.28 -4.28
CA ALA A 25 9.29 0.31 -4.73
C ALA A 25 9.11 1.05 -6.06
N LEU A 26 8.36 0.49 -7.01
CA LEU A 26 8.05 1.16 -8.27
C LEU A 26 7.22 2.44 -8.06
N ILE A 27 6.23 2.42 -7.17
CA ILE A 27 5.44 3.61 -6.81
C ILE A 27 6.34 4.69 -6.20
N LEU A 28 7.23 4.33 -5.29
CA LEU A 28 8.16 5.28 -4.66
C LEU A 28 9.15 5.88 -5.66
N ILE A 29 9.62 5.08 -6.62
CA ILE A 29 10.46 5.56 -7.72
C ILE A 29 9.66 6.53 -8.58
N TYR A 30 8.44 6.20 -8.96
CA TYR A 30 7.56 7.09 -9.71
C TYR A 30 7.33 8.42 -8.98
N GLU A 31 7.00 8.39 -7.68
CA GLU A 31 6.83 9.60 -6.87
C GLU A 31 8.13 10.39 -6.71
N LYS A 32 9.30 9.74 -6.75
CA LYS A 32 10.58 10.45 -6.68
C LYS A 32 10.83 11.33 -7.91
N PHE A 33 10.42 10.87 -9.08
CA PHE A 33 10.63 11.57 -10.35
C PHE A 33 9.46 12.47 -10.75
N CYS A 34 8.23 12.03 -10.46
CA CYS A 34 7.03 12.72 -10.87
C CYS A 34 6.25 13.32 -9.69
N GLY A 35 6.51 12.97 -8.43
CA GLY A 35 5.59 13.26 -7.32
C GLY A 35 5.32 14.74 -7.06
N MET A 36 4.07 15.06 -6.73
CA MET A 36 3.63 16.33 -6.17
C MET A 36 3.00 16.09 -4.80
N SER A 37 2.81 17.14 -4.00
CA SER A 37 2.28 17.01 -2.64
C SER A 37 0.98 16.20 -2.57
N SER A 38 0.08 16.32 -3.57
CA SER A 38 -1.18 15.57 -3.62
C SER A 38 -1.01 14.05 -3.81
N THR A 39 0.00 13.59 -4.55
CA THR A 39 0.26 12.16 -4.82
C THR A 39 1.21 11.53 -3.79
N GLN A 40 2.02 12.35 -3.12
CA GLN A 40 3.00 11.91 -2.11
C GLN A 40 2.36 11.41 -0.81
N TYR A 41 1.31 12.07 -0.30
CA TYR A 41 0.63 11.62 0.92
C TYR A 41 0.04 10.21 0.79
N PRO A 42 -0.78 9.88 -0.25
CA PRO A 42 -1.31 8.53 -0.40
C PRO A 42 -0.19 7.50 -0.64
N ALA A 43 0.86 7.84 -1.39
CA ALA A 43 2.01 6.95 -1.58
C ALA A 43 2.76 6.64 -0.26
N MET A 44 2.89 7.63 0.62
CA MET A 44 3.49 7.44 1.95
C MET A 44 2.65 6.50 2.80
N TYR A 45 1.32 6.71 2.91
CA TYR A 45 0.44 5.81 3.67
C TYR A 45 0.44 4.40 3.10
N LEU A 46 0.41 4.27 1.77
CA LEU A 46 0.52 2.99 1.07
C LEU A 46 1.81 2.24 1.47
N SER A 47 2.95 2.93 1.50
CA SER A 47 4.22 2.31 1.88
C SER A 47 4.24 1.81 3.33
N VAL A 48 3.65 2.56 4.27
CA VAL A 48 3.58 2.18 5.69
C VAL A 48 2.68 0.97 5.89
N PHE A 49 1.48 0.99 5.33
CA PHE A 49 0.52 -0.11 5.49
C PHE A 49 0.98 -1.37 4.75
N SER A 50 1.63 -1.21 3.59
CA SER A 50 2.21 -2.32 2.85
C SER A 50 3.35 -3.01 3.60
N LEU A 51 4.24 -2.25 4.24
CA LEU A 51 5.29 -2.82 5.10
C LEU A 51 4.69 -3.61 6.27
N ILE A 52 3.69 -3.04 6.95
CA ILE A 52 3.01 -3.73 8.04
C ILE A 52 2.33 -5.02 7.56
N ALA A 53 1.63 -4.97 6.43
CA ALA A 53 0.96 -6.13 5.83
C ALA A 53 1.95 -7.23 5.41
N THR A 54 3.15 -6.85 4.96
CA THR A 54 4.20 -7.76 4.52
C THR A 54 5.00 -8.37 5.67
N PHE A 55 5.28 -7.62 6.74
CA PHE A 55 6.02 -8.11 7.91
C PHE A 55 5.23 -9.16 8.72
N MET A 56 3.92 -9.02 8.79
CA MET A 56 3.08 -9.85 9.64
C MET A 56 2.67 -11.18 8.98
N THR A 57 3.66 -12.05 8.74
CA THR A 57 3.43 -13.40 8.17
C THR A 57 3.08 -14.44 9.24
N ASN A 58 2.52 -15.56 8.77
CA ASN A 58 2.12 -16.68 9.62
C ASN A 58 3.29 -17.21 10.48
N ALA A 59 4.52 -17.21 9.93
CA ALA A 59 5.72 -17.60 10.67
C ALA A 59 6.07 -16.65 11.83
N VAL A 60 5.94 -15.33 11.63
CA VAL A 60 6.22 -14.32 12.68
C VAL A 60 5.11 -14.34 13.73
N GLN A 61 3.85 -14.47 13.30
CA GLN A 61 2.71 -14.61 14.20
C GLN A 61 2.81 -15.87 15.07
N ARG A 62 3.30 -17.00 14.51
CA ARG A 62 3.56 -18.24 15.27
C ARG A 62 4.69 -18.13 16.27
N ARG A 63 5.71 -17.33 15.99
CA ARG A 63 6.91 -17.25 16.84
C ARG A 63 6.77 -16.28 17.99
N TYR A 64 6.01 -15.20 17.82
CA TYR A 64 5.92 -14.12 18.80
C TYR A 64 4.51 -13.90 19.40
N PHE A 65 3.44 -14.34 18.73
CA PHE A 65 2.06 -14.04 19.12
C PHE A 65 1.21 -15.29 19.35
N THR A 66 1.77 -16.32 20.00
CA THR A 66 1.11 -17.62 20.19
C THR A 66 -0.27 -17.51 20.86
N TYR A 67 -0.45 -16.58 21.80
CA TYR A 67 -1.71 -16.35 22.53
C TYR A 67 -2.65 -15.31 21.89
N VAL A 68 -2.19 -14.58 20.86
CA VAL A 68 -2.87 -13.40 20.29
C VAL A 68 -3.03 -13.53 18.76
N MET A 69 -2.99 -14.76 18.26
CA MET A 69 -3.02 -15.03 16.81
C MET A 69 -4.28 -14.53 16.11
N GLU A 70 -5.43 -14.56 16.78
CA GLU A 70 -6.70 -14.11 16.19
C GLU A 70 -6.69 -12.60 15.92
N TYR A 71 -6.19 -11.81 16.88
CA TYR A 71 -6.03 -10.36 16.72
C TYR A 71 -4.95 -10.02 15.70
N ALA A 72 -3.85 -10.76 15.67
CA ALA A 72 -2.80 -10.58 14.67
C ALA A 72 -3.35 -10.85 13.26
N GLN A 73 -4.21 -11.86 13.08
CA GLN A 73 -4.81 -12.12 11.78
C GLN A 73 -5.80 -11.02 11.37
N ALA A 74 -6.65 -10.55 12.29
CA ALA A 74 -7.56 -9.43 12.03
C ALA A 74 -6.78 -8.16 11.61
N PHE A 75 -5.70 -7.84 12.32
CA PHE A 75 -4.85 -6.70 11.98
C PHE A 75 -4.20 -6.84 10.59
N ARG A 76 -3.84 -8.07 10.18
CA ARG A 76 -3.30 -8.34 8.84
C ARG A 76 -4.32 -8.03 7.75
N ILE A 77 -5.56 -8.48 7.94
CA ILE A 77 -6.65 -8.27 6.99
C ILE A 77 -6.93 -6.77 6.86
N VAL A 78 -6.99 -6.05 7.98
CA VAL A 78 -7.15 -4.59 7.98
C VAL A 78 -5.98 -3.91 7.27
N ALA A 79 -4.74 -4.33 7.51
CA ALA A 79 -3.57 -3.77 6.83
C ALA A 79 -3.61 -4.02 5.31
N ILE A 80 -4.05 -5.19 4.86
CA ILE A 80 -4.22 -5.51 3.43
C ILE A 80 -5.33 -4.64 2.82
N LEU A 81 -6.47 -4.51 3.50
CA LEU A 81 -7.59 -3.66 3.05
C LEU A 81 -7.16 -2.19 2.94
N MET A 82 -6.45 -1.67 3.95
CA MET A 82 -5.92 -0.30 3.93
C MET A 82 -4.91 -0.11 2.81
N THR A 83 -3.99 -1.07 2.59
CA THR A 83 -3.03 -1.02 1.49
C THR A 83 -3.75 -0.97 0.13
N GLY A 84 -4.81 -1.77 -0.05
CA GLY A 84 -5.63 -1.75 -1.25
C GLY A 84 -6.36 -0.42 -1.44
N ALA A 85 -6.98 0.12 -0.39
CA ALA A 85 -7.66 1.41 -0.44
C ALA A 85 -6.72 2.56 -0.82
N PHE A 86 -5.53 2.64 -0.20
CA PHE A 86 -4.54 3.66 -0.53
C PHE A 86 -3.94 3.47 -1.92
N PHE A 87 -3.83 2.24 -2.42
CA PHE A 87 -3.42 1.98 -3.80
C PHE A 87 -4.45 2.51 -4.81
N VAL A 88 -5.76 2.34 -4.54
CA VAL A 88 -6.83 2.91 -5.38
C VAL A 88 -6.81 4.44 -5.33
N ILE A 89 -6.67 5.04 -4.14
CA ILE A 89 -6.57 6.50 -3.99
C ILE A 89 -5.35 7.04 -4.74
N TRP A 90 -4.20 6.35 -4.64
CA TRP A 90 -3.00 6.73 -5.40
C TRP A 90 -3.23 6.65 -6.91
N LEU A 91 -3.90 5.61 -7.41
CA LEU A 91 -4.26 5.51 -8.84
C LEU A 91 -5.20 6.63 -9.28
N LEU A 92 -6.24 6.94 -8.50
CA LEU A 92 -7.20 8.00 -8.82
C LEU A 92 -6.53 9.38 -8.84
N THR A 93 -5.74 9.71 -7.82
CA THR A 93 -5.01 10.98 -7.76
C THR A 93 -3.97 11.10 -8.87
N THR A 94 -3.31 10.00 -9.23
CA THR A 94 -2.40 9.97 -10.38
C THR A 94 -3.14 10.14 -11.70
N TYR A 95 -4.34 9.56 -11.84
CA TYR A 95 -5.18 9.68 -13.04
C TYR A 95 -5.74 11.10 -13.21
N GLU A 96 -6.28 11.69 -12.14
CA GLU A 96 -6.76 13.08 -12.14
C GLU A 96 -5.65 14.04 -12.59
N ARG A 97 -4.44 13.84 -12.08
CA ARG A 97 -3.28 14.63 -12.48
C ARG A 97 -2.92 14.48 -13.96
N LEU A 98 -3.01 13.27 -14.53
CA LEU A 98 -2.73 13.06 -15.96
C LEU A 98 -3.79 13.71 -16.85
N ASN A 99 -5.02 13.87 -16.34
CA ASN A 99 -6.13 14.51 -17.04
C ASN A 99 -6.21 16.03 -16.80
N GLU A 100 -5.62 16.56 -15.73
CA GLU A 100 -5.51 18.01 -15.54
C GLU A 100 -4.70 18.59 -16.70
N SER A 101 -5.41 19.27 -17.59
CA SER A 101 -4.84 19.97 -18.72
C SER A 101 -3.93 21.05 -18.18
N ALA A 102 -2.66 21.07 -18.63
CA ALA A 102 -1.73 22.14 -18.27
C ALA A 102 -2.41 23.50 -18.49
N MET A 103 -2.60 24.26 -17.40
CA MET A 103 -3.23 25.58 -17.46
C MET A 103 -2.45 26.40 -18.50
N PRO A 104 -3.08 26.84 -19.59
CA PRO A 104 -2.33 27.44 -20.68
C PRO A 104 -1.74 28.77 -20.20
N SER A 105 -0.43 28.94 -20.43
CA SER A 105 0.42 29.99 -19.86
C SER A 105 -0.07 31.43 -20.08
N HIS A 106 -1.01 31.65 -21.00
CA HIS A 106 -1.61 32.96 -21.25
C HIS A 106 -2.60 33.43 -20.16
N LEU A 107 -3.10 32.55 -19.30
CA LEU A 107 -3.98 32.90 -18.18
C LEU A 107 -3.20 33.34 -16.91
N ILE A 108 -1.89 33.06 -16.85
CA ILE A 108 -1.04 33.39 -15.69
C ILE A 108 -0.56 34.86 -15.74
N TYR A 109 -0.39 35.44 -16.92
CA TYR A 109 0.11 36.81 -17.09
C TYR A 109 -0.99 37.90 -17.07
N ASN A 110 -2.25 37.52 -16.87
CA ASN A 110 -3.40 38.43 -16.90
C ASN A 110 -4.14 38.56 -15.56
N MET A 111 -3.55 38.06 -14.47
CA MET A 111 -3.92 38.41 -13.08
C MET A 111 -2.92 39.43 -12.53
#